data_AF-A0A498QGF6-F1
#
_entry.id   AF-A0A498QGF6-F1
#
_cell.length_a   1.000
_cell.length_b   1.000
_cell.length_c   1.000
_cell.angle_alpha   90.00
_cell.angle_beta   90.00
_cell.angle_gamma   90.00
#
_symmetry.space_group_name_H-M   'P 1'
#
loop_
_entity.id
_entity.type
_entity.pdbx_description
1 polymer ?
#
loop_
_entity_poly.entity_id
_entity_poly.type
_entity_poly.pdbx_seq_one_letter_code
_entity_poly.pdbx_strand_id
1 'polypeptide(L)' 'MLARAPQVYEPDDEGFCVLIEPEVEGDLLRHAIEGAEACPESAITVA' A
#
# COMPACT_ATOMS: atom_id res chain seq x y z
N MET A 1 5.66 -9.79 -8.13
CA MET A 1 4.19 -9.79 -8.17
C MET A 1 3.71 -9.02 -6.94
N LEU A 2 3.93 -7.70 -6.90
CA LEU A 2 3.79 -6.89 -5.69
C LEU A 2 3.12 -5.57 -6.05
N ALA A 3 1.79 -5.57 -5.99
CA ALA A 3 0.97 -4.41 -5.66
C ALA A 3 -0.46 -4.93 -5.54
N ARG A 4 -0.83 -5.41 -4.34
CA ARG A 4 -2.25 -5.40 -3.97
C ARG A 4 -2.56 -3.93 -3.67
N ALA A 5 -3.61 -3.38 -4.25
CA ALA A 5 -3.95 -1.95 -4.21
C ALA A 5 -2.98 -1.01 -4.96
N PRO A 6 -2.89 -1.08 -6.30
CA PRO A 6 -2.12 -0.12 -7.10
C PRO A 6 -2.66 1.32 -7.03
N GLN A 7 -3.83 1.53 -6.41
CA GLN A 7 -4.38 2.86 -6.13
C GLN A 7 -3.81 3.48 -4.84
N VAL A 8 -3.07 2.70 -4.06
CA VAL A 8 -2.48 3.11 -2.76
C VAL A 8 -0.96 3.00 -2.81
N TYR A 9 -0.44 1.97 -3.47
CA TYR A 9 0.97 1.66 -3.53
C TYR A 9 1.49 1.62 -4.96
N GLU A 10 2.64 2.24 -5.19
CA GLU A 10 3.39 2.11 -6.43
C GLU A 10 4.87 1.85 -6.16
N PRO A 11 5.58 1.15 -7.06
CA PRO A 11 7.02 1.06 -6.97
C PRO A 11 7.68 2.38 -7.38
N ASP A 12 8.69 2.81 -6.62
CA ASP A 12 9.59 3.89 -7.04
C ASP A 12 10.58 3.44 -8.12
N ASP A 13 11.46 4.36 -8.56
CA ASP A 13 12.48 4.11 -9.58
C ASP A 13 13.49 3.00 -9.20
N GLU A 14 13.61 2.70 -7.90
CA GLU A 14 14.48 1.66 -7.36
C GLU A 14 13.70 0.34 -7.12
N GLY A 15 12.39 0.34 -7.32
CA GLY A 15 11.50 -0.81 -7.17
C GLY A 15 10.95 -1.02 -5.76
N PHE A 16 11.11 -0.04 -4.85
CA PHE A 16 10.55 -0.09 -3.52
C PHE A 16 9.10 0.38 -3.50
N CYS A 17 8.29 -0.27 -2.67
CA CYS A 17 6.87 0.07 -2.53
C CYS A 17 6.73 1.39 -1.74
N VAL A 18 6.17 2.42 -2.38
CA VAL A 18 5.90 3.73 -1.77
C VAL A 18 4.40 4.05 -1.81
N LEU A 19 3.96 4.97 -0.94
CA LEU A 19 2.58 5.45 -0.91
C LEU A 19 2.38 6.52 -1.97
N ILE A 20 1.31 6.39 -2.76
CA ILE A 20 0.88 7.41 -3.73
C ILE A 20 0.29 8.62 -2.98
N GLU A 21 -0.61 8.35 -2.03
CA GLU A 21 -1.18 9.35 -1.12
C GLU A 21 -1.11 8.84 0.33
N PRO A 22 -0.65 9.66 1.28
CA PRO A 22 -0.51 9.26 2.68
C PRO A 22 -1.85 9.18 3.42
N GLU A 23 -2.87 9.88 2.94
CA GLU A 23 -4.22 9.91 3.52
C GLU A 23 -5.18 9.26 2.53
N VAL A 24 -5.86 8.19 2.96
CA VAL A 24 -6.80 7.44 2.13
C VAL A 24 -8.13 7.29 2.86
N GLU A 25 -9.22 7.50 2.15
CA GLU A 25 -10.58 7.42 2.70
C GLU A 25 -11.46 6.43 1.93
N GLY A 26 -12.59 6.05 2.52
CA GLY A 26 -13.60 5.21 1.87
C GLY A 26 -13.05 3.85 1.42
N ASP A 27 -13.26 3.51 0.15
CA ASP A 27 -12.80 2.23 -0.43
C ASP A 27 -11.26 2.10 -0.50
N LEU A 28 -10.54 3.22 -0.54
CA LEU A 28 -9.07 3.22 -0.56
C LEU A 28 -8.48 2.80 0.79
N LEU A 29 -9.17 3.07 1.90
CA LEU A 29 -8.76 2.59 3.22
C LEU A 29 -8.81 1.06 3.29
N ARG A 30 -9.85 0.43 2.73
CA ARG A 30 -9.93 -1.04 2.65
C ARG A 30 -8.76 -1.61 1.86
N HIS A 31 -8.43 -1.00 0.73
CA HIS A 31 -7.31 -1.39 -0.11
C HIS A 31 -5.95 -1.22 0.61
N ALA A 32 -5.79 -0.17 1.40
CA ALA A 32 -4.59 0.04 2.22
C ALA A 32 -4.45 -1.03 3.31
N ILE A 33 -5.55 -1.38 3.99
CA ILE A 33 -5.55 -2.45 5.00
C ILE A 33 -5.19 -3.80 4.36
N GLU A 34 -5.82 -4.14 3.22
CA GLU A 34 -5.52 -5.38 2.49
C GLU A 34 -4.06 -5.44 2.01
N GLY A 35 -3.49 -4.30 1.59
CA GLY A 35 -2.08 -4.19 1.24
C GLY A 35 -1.15 -4.41 2.44
N ALA A 36 -1.49 -3.83 3.59
CA ALA A 36 -0.74 -4.00 4.82
C ALA A 36 -0.76 -5.44 5.34
N GLU A 37 -1.92 -6.10 5.36
CA GLU A 37 -2.05 -7.50 5.78
C GLU A 37 -1.32 -8.47 4.82
N ALA A 38 -1.21 -8.12 3.55
CA ALA A 38 -0.51 -8.93 2.56
C ALA A 38 1.01 -8.73 2.54
N CYS A 39 1.53 -7.74 3.27
CA CYS A 39 2.95 -7.41 3.32
C CYS A 39 3.70 -8.46 4.17
N PRO A 40 4.55 -9.32 3.58
CA PRO A 40 5.22 -10.41 4.30
C PRO A 40 6.24 -9.91 5.34
N GLU A 41 6.74 -8.71 5.12
CA GLU A 41 7.74 -8.03 5.95
C GLU A 41 7.12 -7.06 6.96
N SER A 42 5.78 -6.94 6.98
CA SER A 42 5.03 -6.05 7.88
C SER A 42 5.52 -4.59 7.87
N ALA A 43 6.00 -4.11 6.72
CA ALA A 43 6.56 -2.76 6.57
C ALA A 43 5.49 -1.65 6.47
N ILE A 44 4.24 -2.01 6.22
CA ILE A 44 3.13 -1.07 6.02
C ILE A 44 2.32 -0.98 7.31
N THR A 45 2.06 0.24 7.79
CA THR A 45 1.21 0.52 8.96
C THR A 45 0.02 1.38 8.55
N VAL A 46 -1.19 1.01 8.98
CA VAL A 46 -2.43 1.79 8.79
C VAL A 46 -2.94 2.15 10.19
N ALA A 47 -3.20 3.44 10.45
CA ALA A 47 -3.59 3.98 11.76
C ALA A 47 -4.86 4.82 11.67
#